data_AF-A0A920E948-F1
#
_entry.id   AF-A0A920E948-F1
#
_cell.length_a   1.000
_cell.length_b   1.000
_cell.length_c   1.000
_cell.angle_alpha   90.00
_cell.angle_beta   90.00
_cell.angle_gamma   90.00
#
_symmetry.space_group_name_H-M   'P 1'
#
loop_
_entity.id
_entity.type
_entity.pdbx_description
1 polymer ?
#
loop_
_entity_poly.entity_id
_entity_poly.type
_entity_poly.pdbx_seq_one_letter_code
_entity_poly.pdbx_strand_id
1 'polypeptide(L)'
;MPRWNYSPWIFILALLVCYAISVNVRYQQFVSWQKNPKAYFVGDRPMMTTLDAPYWLRWAREYNEGIYGKDELRNYPSGSSEFSEKQNDRIPDVFRTKRGK
;
A
#
# COMPACT_ATOMS: atom_id res chain seq x y z
N MET A 1 39.77 -18.10 28.44
CA MET A 1 38.45 -17.42 28.45
C MET A 1 37.85 -17.59 27.06
N PRO A 2 36.61 -18.10 26.91
CA PRO A 2 36.02 -18.29 25.58
C PRO A 2 35.92 -16.93 24.88
N ARG A 3 36.47 -16.82 23.66
CA ARG A 3 36.41 -15.58 22.87
C ARG A 3 35.02 -15.48 22.22
N TRP A 4 34.09 -14.84 22.91
CA TRP A 4 32.72 -14.55 22.46
C TRP A 4 32.62 -13.51 21.33
N ASN A 5 33.72 -13.22 20.63
CA ASN A 5 33.76 -12.20 19.60
C ASN A 5 33.09 -12.76 18.33
N TYR A 6 31.80 -12.39 18.15
CA TYR A 6 30.99 -12.61 16.94
C TYR A 6 30.52 -14.05 16.69
N SER A 7 29.85 -14.66 17.67
CA SER A 7 29.08 -15.89 17.42
C SER A 7 27.78 -15.57 16.67
N PRO A 8 27.52 -16.19 15.50
CA PRO A 8 26.27 -15.99 14.75
C PRO A 8 25.03 -16.35 15.58
N TRP A 9 25.15 -17.22 16.57
CA TRP A 9 24.07 -17.58 17.48
C TRP A 9 23.62 -16.43 18.39
N ILE A 10 24.55 -15.63 18.91
CA ILE A 10 24.20 -14.44 19.70
C ILE A 10 23.51 -13.42 18.80
N PHE A 11 23.98 -13.26 17.56
CA PHE A 11 23.38 -12.36 16.60
C PHE A 11 21.94 -12.78 16.25
N ILE A 12 21.70 -14.07 15.98
CA ILE A 12 20.36 -14.62 15.74
C ILE A 12 19.47 -14.41 16.97
N LEU A 13 19.96 -14.69 18.18
CA LEU A 13 19.21 -14.47 19.41
C LEU A 13 18.82 -12.99 19.56
N ALA A 14 19.76 -12.07 19.34
CA ALA A 14 19.51 -10.64 19.40
C ALA A 14 18.47 -10.19 18.35
N LEU A 15 18.56 -10.72 17.13
CA LEU A 15 17.56 -10.45 16.08
C LEU A 15 16.17 -10.97 16.45
N LEU A 16 16.07 -12.19 17.00
CA LEU A 16 14.79 -12.76 17.43
C LEU A 16 14.17 -11.94 18.56
N VAL A 17 14.98 -11.50 19.53
CA VAL A 17 14.51 -10.62 20.61
C VAL A 17 14.02 -9.29 20.05
N CYS A 18 14.77 -8.65 19.15
CA CYS A 18 14.37 -7.40 18.51
C CYS A 18 13.05 -7.57 17.72
N TYR A 19 12.95 -8.64 16.95
CA TYR A 19 11.74 -8.98 16.20
C TYR A 19 10.54 -9.19 17.13
N ALA A 20 10.70 -9.97 18.20
CA ALA A 20 9.63 -10.24 19.16
C ALA A 20 9.12 -8.95 19.83
N ILE A 21 10.03 -8.06 20.25
CA ILE A 21 9.65 -6.75 20.82
C ILE A 21 8.91 -5.92 19.76
N SER A 22 9.41 -5.86 18.52
CA SER A 22 8.79 -5.11 17.43
C SER A 22 7.37 -5.58 17.12
N VAL A 23 7.16 -6.90 17.05
CA VAL A 23 5.83 -7.49 16.83
C VAL A 23 4.92 -7.25 18.02
N ASN A 24 5.41 -7.40 19.25
CA ASN A 24 4.62 -7.20 20.46
C ASN A 24 4.07 -5.77 20.57
N VAL A 25 4.88 -4.76 20.28
CA VAL A 25 4.42 -3.35 20.30
C VAL A 25 3.30 -3.13 19.28
N ARG A 26 3.42 -3.67 18.07
CA ARG A 26 2.37 -3.60 17.03
C ARG A 26 1.11 -4.37 17.42
N TYR A 27 1.27 -5.50 18.10
CA TYR A 27 0.15 -6.29 18.60
C TYR A 27 -0.63 -5.53 19.68
N GLN A 28 0.06 -4.86 20.61
CA GLN A 28 -0.60 -4.01 21.61
C GLN A 28 -1.40 -2.86 20.97
N GLN A 29 -0.85 -2.23 19.92
CA GLN A 29 -1.57 -1.24 19.13
C GLN A 29 -2.85 -1.84 18.51
N PHE A 30 -2.77 -3.03 17.93
CA PHE A 30 -3.94 -3.72 17.36
C PHE A 30 -5.00 -4.06 18.42
N VAL A 31 -4.61 -4.55 19.59
CA VAL A 31 -5.53 -4.81 20.71
C VAL A 31 -6.22 -3.52 21.17
N SER A 32 -5.51 -2.39 21.17
CA SER A 32 -6.11 -1.08 21.49
C SER A 32 -7.20 -0.69 20.46
N TRP A 33 -6.98 -0.96 19.18
CA TRP A 33 -7.95 -0.69 18.13
C TRP A 33 -9.19 -1.57 18.25
N GLN A 34 -9.04 -2.84 18.63
CA GLN A 34 -10.17 -3.75 18.85
C GLN A 34 -11.12 -3.25 19.95
N LYS A 35 -10.60 -2.50 20.94
CA LYS A 35 -11.43 -1.89 21.99
C LYS A 35 -12.30 -0.74 21.48
N ASN A 36 -11.91 -0.09 20.38
CA ASN A 36 -12.62 1.05 19.79
C ASN A 36 -12.89 0.83 18.29
N PRO A 37 -13.69 -0.18 17.91
CA PRO A 37 -13.81 -0.62 16.52
C PRO A 37 -14.41 0.45 15.60
N LYS A 38 -15.32 1.29 16.10
CA LYS A 38 -15.97 2.35 15.31
C LYS A 38 -14.98 3.36 14.69
N ALA A 39 -13.82 3.56 15.31
CA ALA A 39 -12.81 4.51 14.85
C ALA A 39 -11.75 3.86 13.95
N TYR A 40 -11.46 2.58 14.15
CA TYR A 40 -10.29 1.90 13.57
C TYR A 40 -10.64 0.75 12.64
N PHE A 41 -11.90 0.36 12.50
CA PHE A 41 -12.33 -0.76 11.65
C PHE A 41 -13.38 -0.30 10.65
N VAL A 42 -13.30 -0.90 9.45
CA VAL A 42 -14.33 -0.80 8.41
C VAL A 42 -14.86 -2.21 8.19
N GLY A 43 -16.04 -2.49 8.75
CA GLY A 43 -16.54 -3.86 8.87
C GLY A 43 -15.57 -4.72 9.70
N ASP A 44 -15.11 -5.84 9.15
CA ASP A 44 -14.24 -6.79 9.84
C ASP A 44 -12.74 -6.49 9.69
N ARG A 45 -12.37 -5.48 8.87
CA ARG A 45 -10.97 -5.20 8.52
C ARG A 45 -10.45 -3.96 9.25
N PRO A 46 -9.21 -3.99 9.78
CA PRO A 46 -8.61 -2.78 10.34
C PRO A 46 -8.43 -1.76 9.23
N MET A 47 -8.75 -0.51 9.54
CA MET A 47 -8.49 0.63 8.67
C MET A 47 -6.97 0.81 8.54
N MET A 48 -6.54 1.19 7.35
CA MET A 48 -5.13 1.51 7.13
C MET A 48 -4.77 2.84 7.81
N THR A 49 -3.58 2.92 8.39
CA THR A 49 -3.10 4.13 9.11
C THR A 49 -2.48 5.18 8.20
N THR A 50 -2.29 4.88 6.91
CA THR A 50 -1.60 5.74 5.94
C THR A 50 -2.47 5.93 4.70
N LEU A 51 -2.49 7.16 4.16
CA LEU A 51 -3.29 7.52 2.99
C LEU A 51 -2.93 6.71 1.74
N ASP A 52 -1.66 6.29 1.60
CA ASP A 52 -1.19 5.50 0.47
C ASP A 52 -1.51 4.00 0.58
N ALA A 53 -1.81 3.50 1.77
CA ALA A 53 -2.01 2.07 1.97
C ALA A 53 -3.22 1.49 1.17
N PRO A 54 -4.37 2.19 1.05
CA PRO A 54 -5.44 1.77 0.15
C PRO A 54 -5.01 1.57 -1.31
N TYR A 55 -4.03 2.34 -1.78
CA TYR A 55 -3.51 2.21 -3.14
C TYR A 55 -2.78 0.87 -3.33
N TRP A 56 -1.94 0.48 -2.37
CA TRP A 56 -1.26 -0.82 -2.39
C TRP A 56 -2.24 -1.98 -2.24
N LEU A 57 -3.28 -1.84 -1.40
CA LEU A 57 -4.33 -2.86 -1.26
C LEU A 57 -5.12 -3.05 -2.55
N ARG A 58 -5.44 -1.97 -3.27
CA ARG A 58 -6.09 -2.04 -4.56
C ARG A 58 -5.25 -2.85 -5.53
N TRP A 59 -3.95 -2.57 -5.64
CA TRP A 59 -3.04 -3.33 -6.49
C TRP A 59 -2.94 -4.80 -6.11
N ALA A 60 -2.84 -5.13 -4.83
CA ALA A 60 -2.83 -6.51 -4.37
C ALA A 60 -4.12 -7.25 -4.75
N ARG A 61 -5.27 -6.58 -4.64
CA ARG A 61 -6.57 -7.13 -5.08
C ARG A 61 -6.61 -7.32 -6.59
N GLU A 62 -6.26 -6.30 -7.37
CA GLU A 62 -6.28 -6.36 -8.83
C GLU A 62 -5.32 -7.42 -9.38
N TYR A 63 -4.17 -7.62 -8.71
CA TYR A 63 -3.25 -8.71 -9.01
C TYR A 63 -3.89 -10.09 -8.76
N ASN A 64 -4.53 -10.28 -7.61
CA ASN A 64 -5.25 -11.52 -7.30
C ASN A 64 -6.43 -11.78 -8.26
N GLU A 65 -7.09 -10.73 -8.73
CA GLU A 65 -8.22 -10.80 -9.67
C GLU A 65 -7.76 -10.87 -11.15
N GLY A 66 -6.46 -10.76 -11.43
CA GLY A 66 -5.90 -10.80 -12.79
C GLY A 66 -6.20 -9.58 -13.67
N ILE A 67 -6.65 -8.47 -13.07
CA ILE A 67 -7.03 -7.22 -13.75
C ILE A 67 -6.03 -6.08 -13.50
N TYR A 68 -4.86 -6.40 -12.96
CA TYR A 68 -3.82 -5.43 -12.63
C TYR A 68 -3.46 -4.51 -13.79
N GLY A 69 -3.37 -3.21 -13.51
CA GLY A 69 -2.96 -2.18 -14.47
C GLY A 69 -4.11 -1.43 -15.13
N LYS A 70 -5.37 -1.81 -14.88
CA LYS A 70 -6.55 -1.02 -15.30
C LYS A 70 -6.80 0.10 -14.29
N ASP A 71 -6.25 1.29 -14.56
CA ASP A 71 -6.35 2.44 -13.65
C ASP A 71 -7.15 3.61 -14.24
N GLU A 72 -8.43 3.36 -14.55
CA GLU A 72 -9.31 4.31 -15.24
C GLU A 72 -9.81 5.45 -14.33
N LEU A 73 -9.81 5.23 -13.02
CA LEU A 73 -10.34 6.18 -12.02
C LEU A 73 -9.26 7.11 -11.46
N ARG A 74 -7.98 6.72 -11.53
CA ARG A 74 -6.89 7.58 -11.04
C ARG A 74 -6.67 8.74 -12.00
N ASN A 75 -6.47 9.93 -11.44
CA ASN A 75 -6.37 11.18 -12.21
C ASN A 75 -7.59 11.46 -13.09
N TYR A 76 -8.77 10.95 -12.74
CA TYR A 76 -10.00 11.30 -13.45
C TYR A 76 -10.20 12.83 -13.48
N PRO A 77 -10.60 13.43 -14.62
CA PRO A 77 -10.93 12.77 -15.90
C PRO A 77 -9.73 12.45 -16.80
N SER A 78 -8.55 13.03 -16.56
CA SER A 78 -7.33 12.91 -17.39
C SER A 78 -6.80 11.48 -17.56
N GLY A 79 -6.95 10.63 -16.53
CA GLY A 79 -6.49 9.25 -16.54
C GLY A 79 -7.46 8.25 -17.17
N SER A 80 -8.70 8.67 -17.46
CA SER A 80 -9.66 7.80 -18.14
C SER A 80 -9.48 7.85 -19.65
N SER A 81 -9.47 6.68 -20.30
CA SER A 81 -9.34 6.55 -21.75
C SER A 81 -10.52 7.23 -22.48
N GLU A 82 -11.74 7.02 -21.99
CA GLU A 82 -12.96 7.56 -22.59
C GLU A 82 -12.98 9.10 -22.60
N PHE A 83 -12.67 9.76 -21.47
CA PHE A 83 -12.64 11.23 -21.45
C PHE A 83 -11.43 11.77 -22.21
N SER A 84 -10.28 11.09 -22.13
CA SER A 84 -9.11 11.51 -22.92
C SER A 84 -9.40 11.48 -24.42
N GLU A 85 -10.18 10.51 -24.90
CA GLU A 85 -10.58 10.41 -26.31
C GLU A 85 -11.57 11.50 -26.69
N LYS A 86 -12.65 11.68 -25.90
CA LYS A 86 -13.63 12.77 -26.12
C LYS A 86 -12.99 14.16 -26.06
N GLN A 87 -11.98 14.35 -25.21
CA GLN A 87 -11.28 15.61 -25.11
C GLN A 87 -10.36 15.84 -26.32
N ASN A 88 -9.71 14.79 -26.82
CA ASN A 88 -8.90 14.87 -28.04
C ASN A 88 -9.73 15.16 -29.30
N ASP A 89 -10.98 14.71 -29.37
CA ASP A 89 -11.90 15.01 -30.48
C ASP A 89 -12.35 16.48 -30.48
N ARG A 90 -12.51 17.08 -29.28
CA ARG A 90 -12.94 18.48 -29.13
C ARG A 90 -11.80 19.50 -29.29
N ILE A 91 -10.56 19.09 -29.07
CA ILE A 91 -9.40 19.99 -29.09
C ILE A 91 -8.85 20.09 -30.53
N PRO A 92 -8.71 21.30 -31.11
CA PRO A 92 -8.09 21.47 -32.42
C PRO A 92 -6.66 20.91 -32.44
N ASP A 93 -6.23 20.34 -33.58
CA ASP A 93 -4.93 19.66 -33.72
C ASP A 93 -3.72 20.49 -33.26
N VAL A 94 -3.82 21.82 -33.38
CA VAL A 94 -2.78 22.79 -32.97
C VAL A 94 -2.48 22.74 -31.47
N PHE A 95 -3.46 22.36 -30.64
CA PHE A 95 -3.35 22.33 -29.17
C PHE A 95 -3.20 20.92 -28.60
N ARG A 96 -3.16 19.88 -29.45
CA ARG A 96 -3.06 18.49 -29.01
C ARG A 96 -1.62 18.16 -28.62
N THR A 97 -1.37 17.95 -27.32
CA THR A 97 -0.06 17.49 -26.85
C THR A 97 0.14 16.02 -27.27
N LYS A 98 1.20 15.74 -28.05
CA LYS A 98 1.56 14.34 -28.36
C LYS A 98 2.09 13.70 -27.08
N ARG A 99 1.24 12.96 -26.36
CA ARG A 99 1.68 12.06 -25.29
C ARG A 99 2.56 10.99 -25.94
N GLY A 100 3.87 11.08 -25.69
CA GLY A 100 4.85 10.07 -26.10
C GLY A 100 4.52 8.73 -25.45
N LYS A 101 4.66 7.66 -26.23
CA LYS A 101 4.61 6.28 -25.74
C LYS A 101 5.80 5.99 -24.84
#